data_AF-A0A5N7A530-F1
#
_entry.id   AF-A0A5N7A530-F1
#
_cell.length_a   1.000
_cell.length_b   1.000
_cell.length_c   1.000
_cell.angle_alpha   90.00
_cell.angle_beta   90.00
_cell.angle_gamma   90.00
#
_symmetry.space_group_name_H-M   'P 1'
#
loop_
_entity.id
_entity.type
_entity.pdbx_description
1 polymer ?
#
loop_
_entity_poly.entity_id
_entity_poly.type
_entity_poly.pdbx_seq_one_letter_code
_entity_poly.pdbx_strand_id
1 'polypeptide(L)'
;MGGNSSPHYRTLHLSADAERRPEAKRRREEKNASGAQRKNGNRRKRREELTRYTTCLELLCHFYTVFSLPLQAGTTSRSTIGKIPLPTGKCCPLRLNPETDCGFRQQEIYYSVRTYLEPPGEAATQRFSPRRALEDLGQQSKPISNQQDLESYEGFCVESYVRDTIAQFCEIPAARGKFHLVHRSYRYPRKRTVMFPTLEAKA
;
A
#
# COMPACT_ATOMS: atom_id res chain seq x y z
N MET A 1 -4.82 -53.74 -72.62
CA MET A 1 -4.59 -53.90 -71.17
C MET A 1 -5.18 -52.69 -70.46
N GLY A 2 -6.16 -52.91 -69.59
CA GLY A 2 -7.02 -51.86 -69.03
C GLY A 2 -6.30 -50.96 -68.04
N GLY A 3 -6.10 -49.70 -68.41
CA GLY A 3 -5.80 -48.65 -67.45
C GLY A 3 -7.10 -48.16 -66.86
N ASN A 4 -7.45 -48.59 -65.65
CA ASN A 4 -8.57 -48.01 -64.92
C ASN A 4 -8.30 -47.97 -63.41
N SER A 5 -8.55 -46.78 -62.85
CA SER A 5 -8.83 -46.47 -61.45
C SER A 5 -7.64 -46.36 -60.48
N SER A 6 -7.19 -45.13 -60.23
CA SER A 6 -7.67 -44.40 -59.03
C SER A 6 -6.94 -43.05 -58.86
N PRO A 7 -7.48 -41.95 -59.43
CA PRO A 7 -7.15 -40.60 -58.97
C PRO A 7 -7.97 -40.20 -57.74
N HIS A 8 -8.87 -41.07 -57.26
CA HIS A 8 -9.92 -40.73 -56.31
C HIS A 8 -9.41 -40.51 -54.87
N TYR A 9 -8.35 -41.19 -54.44
CA TYR A 9 -7.85 -41.02 -53.07
C TYR A 9 -6.96 -39.76 -52.91
N ARG A 10 -6.23 -39.35 -53.97
CA ARG A 10 -5.43 -38.11 -53.96
C ARG A 10 -6.33 -36.88 -53.97
N THR A 11 -7.40 -36.89 -54.77
CA THR A 11 -8.40 -35.82 -54.74
C THR A 11 -9.11 -35.73 -53.40
N LEU A 12 -9.45 -36.87 -52.77
CA LEU A 12 -10.02 -36.88 -51.42
C LEU A 12 -9.07 -36.30 -50.35
N HIS A 13 -7.77 -36.57 -50.44
CA HIS A 13 -6.77 -35.99 -49.54
C HIS A 13 -6.60 -34.48 -49.76
N LEU A 14 -6.55 -34.04 -51.02
CA LEU A 14 -6.45 -32.63 -51.37
C LEU A 14 -7.67 -31.83 -50.92
N SER A 15 -8.88 -32.38 -51.05
CA SER A 15 -10.10 -31.75 -50.54
C SER A 15 -10.14 -31.72 -49.01
N ALA A 16 -9.73 -32.80 -48.33
CA ALA A 16 -9.66 -32.84 -46.86
C ALA A 16 -8.61 -31.86 -46.29
N ASP A 17 -7.45 -31.70 -46.96
CA ASP A 17 -6.44 -30.72 -46.56
C ASP A 17 -6.86 -29.28 -46.89
N ALA A 18 -7.60 -29.08 -47.99
CA ALA A 18 -8.18 -27.79 -48.36
C ALA A 18 -9.24 -27.32 -47.35
N GLU A 19 -9.97 -28.23 -46.70
CA GLU A 19 -10.94 -27.91 -45.63
C GLU A 19 -10.28 -27.76 -44.25
N ARG A 20 -9.25 -28.55 -43.92
CA ARG A 20 -8.54 -28.46 -42.62
C ARG A 20 -7.73 -27.17 -42.46
N ARG A 21 -7.15 -26.64 -43.54
CA ARG A 21 -6.36 -25.39 -43.50
C ARG A 21 -7.16 -24.18 -43.02
N PRO A 22 -8.33 -23.85 -43.58
CA PRO A 22 -9.15 -22.75 -43.11
C PRO A 22 -9.73 -23.02 -41.71
N GLU A 23 -10.09 -24.26 -41.38
CA GLU A 23 -10.58 -24.58 -40.03
C GLU A 23 -9.48 -24.42 -38.97
N ALA A 24 -8.26 -24.91 -39.24
CA ALA A 24 -7.11 -24.72 -38.36
C ALA A 24 -6.72 -23.24 -38.24
N LYS A 25 -6.84 -22.46 -39.33
CA LYS A 25 -6.62 -21.00 -39.31
C LYS A 25 -7.67 -20.29 -38.47
N ARG A 26 -8.96 -20.60 -38.65
CA ARG A 26 -10.06 -20.07 -37.82
C ARG A 26 -9.90 -20.42 -36.35
N ARG A 27 -9.57 -21.68 -36.02
CA ARG A 27 -9.29 -22.11 -34.64
C ARG A 27 -8.09 -21.37 -34.02
N ARG A 28 -7.06 -21.07 -34.81
CA ARG A 28 -5.90 -20.26 -34.35
C ARG A 28 -6.30 -18.79 -34.15
N GLU A 29 -7.05 -18.22 -35.06
CA GLU A 29 -7.56 -16.84 -34.96
C GLU A 29 -8.50 -16.67 -33.76
N GLU A 30 -9.39 -17.62 -33.52
CA GLU A 30 -10.31 -17.63 -32.37
C GLU A 30 -9.56 -17.81 -31.03
N LYS A 31 -8.55 -18.69 -30.98
CA LYS A 31 -7.65 -18.80 -29.82
C LYS A 31 -6.85 -17.50 -29.58
N ASN A 32 -6.40 -16.85 -30.65
CA ASN A 32 -5.66 -15.60 -30.55
C ASN A 32 -6.58 -14.45 -30.10
N ALA A 33 -7.79 -14.37 -30.64
CA ALA A 33 -8.79 -13.37 -30.29
C ALA A 33 -9.26 -13.54 -28.83
N SER A 34 -9.60 -14.77 -28.42
CA SER A 34 -9.96 -15.07 -27.03
C SER A 34 -8.79 -14.82 -26.06
N GLY A 35 -7.57 -15.16 -26.45
CA GLY A 35 -6.35 -14.86 -25.69
C GLY A 35 -6.10 -13.35 -25.55
N ALA A 36 -6.29 -12.58 -26.62
CA ALA A 36 -6.17 -11.12 -26.60
C ALA A 36 -7.26 -10.47 -25.74
N GLN A 37 -8.51 -10.93 -25.83
CA GLN A 37 -9.62 -10.45 -25.01
C GLN A 37 -9.39 -10.74 -23.52
N ARG A 38 -8.92 -11.95 -23.17
CA ARG A 38 -8.52 -12.29 -21.80
C ARG A 38 -7.41 -11.39 -21.27
N LYS A 39 -6.35 -11.19 -22.07
CA LYS A 39 -5.23 -10.29 -21.70
C LYS A 39 -5.71 -8.86 -21.49
N ASN A 40 -6.55 -8.34 -22.39
CA ASN A 40 -7.08 -6.99 -22.28
C ASN A 40 -8.00 -6.83 -21.06
N GLY A 41 -8.87 -7.81 -20.82
CA GLY A 41 -9.72 -7.86 -19.62
C GLY A 41 -8.91 -7.87 -18.33
N ASN A 42 -7.86 -8.70 -18.23
CA ASN A 42 -6.98 -8.73 -17.06
C ASN A 42 -6.22 -7.41 -16.89
N ARG A 43 -5.77 -6.79 -17.99
CA ARG A 43 -5.05 -5.51 -17.93
C ARG A 43 -5.95 -4.38 -17.46
N ARG A 44 -7.23 -4.40 -17.86
CA ARG A 44 -8.25 -3.47 -17.38
C ARG A 44 -8.54 -3.66 -15.89
N LYS A 45 -8.83 -4.89 -15.46
CA LYS A 45 -9.06 -5.21 -14.04
C LYS A 45 -7.89 -4.76 -13.15
N ARG A 46 -6.66 -5.05 -13.56
CA ARG A 46 -5.46 -4.62 -12.81
C ARG A 46 -5.34 -3.10 -12.71
N ARG A 47 -5.73 -2.35 -13.74
CA ARG A 47 -5.73 -0.88 -13.69
C ARG A 47 -6.79 -0.37 -12.72
N GLU A 48 -7.98 -0.94 -12.77
CA GLU A 48 -9.08 -0.59 -11.86
C GLU A 48 -8.69 -0.85 -10.40
N GLU A 49 -8.06 -2.00 -10.11
CA GLU A 49 -7.53 -2.34 -8.78
C GLU A 49 -6.46 -1.36 -8.30
N LEU A 50 -5.58 -0.88 -9.19
CA LEU A 50 -4.53 0.09 -8.82
C LEU A 50 -5.09 1.46 -8.45
N THR A 51 -6.19 1.86 -9.09
CA THR A 51 -6.83 3.18 -8.88
C THR A 51 -7.92 3.16 -7.80
N ARG A 52 -8.35 1.96 -7.37
CA ARG A 52 -9.35 1.81 -6.31
C ARG A 52 -8.76 2.30 -4.98
N TYR A 53 -9.57 3.00 -4.20
CA TYR A 53 -9.25 3.27 -2.80
C TYR A 53 -9.09 1.94 -2.03
N THR A 54 -8.21 1.98 -1.04
CA THR A 54 -7.86 0.83 -0.21
C THR A 54 -8.69 0.79 1.06
N THR A 55 -8.87 -0.41 1.61
CA THR A 55 -9.35 -0.59 2.99
C THR A 55 -8.22 -0.33 3.99
N CYS A 56 -8.50 -0.30 5.29
CA CYS A 56 -7.48 -0.06 6.31
C CYS A 56 -6.39 -1.15 6.30
N LEU A 57 -6.77 -2.43 6.21
CA LEU A 57 -5.80 -3.52 6.16
C LEU A 57 -5.03 -3.57 4.84
N GLU A 58 -5.70 -3.33 3.71
CA GLU A 58 -5.03 -3.20 2.41
C GLU A 58 -3.97 -2.09 2.47
N LEU A 59 -4.33 -0.94 3.05
CA LEU A 59 -3.41 0.19 3.27
C LEU A 59 -2.22 -0.22 4.12
N LEU A 60 -2.43 -0.85 5.28
CA LEU A 60 -1.35 -1.26 6.19
C LEU A 60 -0.40 -2.29 5.56
N CYS A 61 -0.94 -3.27 4.83
CA CYS A 61 -0.13 -4.22 4.08
C CYS A 61 0.70 -3.52 3.00
N HIS A 62 0.12 -2.57 2.27
CA HIS A 62 0.85 -1.78 1.30
C HIS A 62 1.92 -0.90 1.95
N PHE A 63 1.64 -0.28 3.10
CA PHE A 63 2.66 0.46 3.86
C PHE A 63 3.89 -0.38 4.16
N TYR A 64 3.65 -1.56 4.70
CA TYR A 64 4.72 -2.47 5.07
C TYR A 64 5.54 -2.87 3.84
N THR A 65 4.88 -3.31 2.76
CA THR A 65 5.57 -3.81 1.57
C THR A 65 6.29 -2.72 0.77
N VAL A 66 5.75 -1.50 0.74
CA VAL A 66 6.24 -0.40 -0.13
C VAL A 66 7.20 0.54 0.59
N PHE A 67 7.01 0.78 1.89
CA PHE A 67 7.84 1.73 2.64
C PHE A 67 8.72 1.06 3.69
N SER A 68 8.14 0.21 4.55
CA SER A 68 8.88 -0.34 5.69
C SER A 68 9.88 -1.42 5.30
N LEU A 69 9.47 -2.37 4.45
CA LEU A 69 10.31 -3.49 4.02
C LEU A 69 11.52 -3.06 3.17
N PRO A 70 11.39 -2.14 2.18
CA PRO A 70 12.54 -1.66 1.41
C PRO A 70 13.34 -0.56 2.12
N LEU A 71 13.01 -0.18 3.36
CA LEU A 71 13.72 0.86 4.08
C LEU A 71 15.17 0.45 4.34
N GLN A 72 16.11 1.27 3.89
CA GLN A 72 17.54 0.99 4.00
C GLN A 72 18.30 2.24 4.45
N ALA A 73 19.38 2.03 5.21
CA ALA A 73 20.36 3.06 5.47
C ALA A 73 21.24 3.25 4.22
N GLY A 74 21.47 4.51 3.84
CA GLY A 74 22.39 4.86 2.77
C GLY A 74 23.85 4.87 3.22
N THR A 75 24.75 5.34 2.34
CA THR A 75 26.18 5.38 2.65
C THR A 75 26.51 6.43 3.70
N THR A 76 27.41 6.09 4.62
CA THR A 76 27.90 6.97 5.69
C THR A 76 28.66 8.20 5.17
N SER A 77 29.19 8.14 3.95
CA SER A 77 29.85 9.26 3.25
C SER A 77 28.96 10.49 3.06
N ARG A 78 27.64 10.30 3.03
CA ARG A 78 26.64 11.37 2.89
C ARG A 78 25.96 11.70 4.21
N SER A 79 26.42 11.12 5.32
CA SER A 79 25.86 11.36 6.64
C SER A 79 26.04 12.82 7.04
N THR A 80 25.04 13.36 7.72
CA THR A 80 25.15 14.66 8.38
C THR A 80 26.18 14.57 9.50
N ILE A 81 27.42 14.97 9.20
CA ILE A 81 28.48 15.15 10.17
C ILE A 81 28.22 16.48 10.89
N GLY A 82 27.42 16.41 11.94
CA GLY A 82 27.13 17.54 12.83
C GLY A 82 27.73 17.30 14.21
N LYS A 83 28.28 18.35 14.84
CA LYS A 83 28.55 18.32 16.28
C LYS A 83 27.21 18.31 17.00
N ILE A 84 26.93 17.26 17.77
CA ILE A 84 25.74 17.22 18.63
C ILE A 84 25.88 18.39 19.61
N PRO A 85 24.99 19.40 19.58
CA PRO A 85 25.09 20.52 20.48
C PRO A 85 24.91 20.04 21.92
N LEU A 86 25.58 20.69 22.88
CA LEU A 86 25.32 20.42 24.28
C LEU A 86 23.81 20.61 24.55
N PRO A 87 23.18 19.72 25.34
CA PRO A 87 21.77 19.83 25.69
C PRO A 87 21.55 20.95 26.70
N THR A 88 21.85 22.19 26.33
CA THR A 88 21.66 23.36 27.19
C THR A 88 20.16 23.65 27.31
N GLY A 89 19.64 23.70 28.54
CA GLY A 89 18.25 24.04 28.83
C GLY A 89 17.22 22.95 28.52
N LYS A 90 17.64 21.70 28.27
CA LYS A 90 16.73 20.56 28.09
C LYS A 90 16.70 19.71 29.37
N CYS A 91 15.50 19.40 29.88
CA CYS A 91 15.35 18.43 30.96
C CYS A 91 15.68 17.03 30.43
N CYS A 92 16.86 16.51 30.77
CA CYS A 92 17.23 15.13 30.48
C CYS A 92 16.70 14.24 31.61
N PRO A 93 15.77 13.31 31.33
CA PRO A 93 15.32 12.38 32.35
C PRO A 93 16.51 11.56 32.87
N LEU A 94 16.70 11.55 34.20
CA LEU A 94 17.81 10.84 34.85
C LEU A 94 17.62 9.32 34.84
N ARG A 95 16.38 8.85 34.66
CA ARG A 95 16.01 7.44 34.62
C ARG A 95 14.97 7.23 33.53
N LEU A 96 15.23 6.27 32.65
CA LEU A 96 14.24 5.74 31.72
C LEU A 96 13.61 4.52 32.39
N ASN A 97 12.33 4.61 32.73
CA ASN A 97 11.61 3.46 33.28
C ASN A 97 11.05 2.64 32.12
N PRO A 98 11.21 1.31 32.12
CA PRO A 98 10.58 0.46 31.12
C PRO A 98 9.07 0.55 31.28
N GLU A 99 8.39 0.87 30.18
CA GLU A 99 6.93 0.82 30.13
C GLU A 99 6.51 -0.63 29.86
N THR A 100 6.26 -1.40 30.92
CA THR A 100 5.96 -2.84 30.84
C THR A 100 4.69 -3.15 30.04
N ASP A 101 3.75 -2.21 30.03
CA ASP A 101 2.42 -2.42 29.46
C ASP A 101 2.27 -1.80 28.06
N CYS A 102 3.35 -1.23 27.51
CA CYS A 102 3.29 -0.50 26.24
C CYS A 102 2.75 -1.37 25.10
N GLY A 103 3.24 -2.61 24.99
CA GLY A 103 2.80 -3.55 23.95
C GLY A 103 1.33 -3.94 24.09
N PHE A 104 0.87 -4.19 25.31
CA PHE A 104 -0.54 -4.50 25.57
C PHE A 104 -1.45 -3.32 25.21
N ARG A 105 -1.10 -2.11 25.66
CA ARG A 105 -1.85 -0.89 25.34
C ARG A 105 -1.89 -0.60 23.84
N GLN A 106 -0.76 -0.76 23.14
CA GLN A 106 -0.71 -0.58 21.69
C GLN A 106 -1.64 -1.57 20.97
N GLN A 107 -1.65 -2.83 21.42
CA GLN A 107 -2.47 -3.87 20.84
C GLN A 107 -3.97 -3.61 21.09
N GLU A 108 -4.34 -3.17 22.29
CA GLU A 108 -5.70 -2.78 22.64
C GLU A 108 -6.20 -1.62 21.75
N ILE A 109 -5.37 -0.58 21.60
CA ILE A 109 -5.67 0.56 20.73
C ILE A 109 -5.82 0.09 19.28
N TYR A 110 -4.90 -0.74 18.78
CA TYR A 110 -4.94 -1.27 17.42
C TYR A 110 -6.25 -2.03 17.15
N TYR A 111 -6.63 -2.97 18.02
CA TYR A 111 -7.86 -3.74 17.84
C TYR A 111 -9.11 -2.88 17.94
N SER A 112 -9.11 -1.92 18.87
CA SER A 112 -10.22 -0.96 19.00
C SER A 112 -10.37 -0.12 17.73
N VAL A 113 -9.29 0.47 17.21
CA VAL A 113 -9.29 1.25 15.97
C VAL A 113 -9.74 0.39 14.78
N ARG A 114 -9.19 -0.83 14.66
CA ARG A 114 -9.55 -1.77 13.59
C ARG A 114 -11.03 -2.09 13.59
N THR A 115 -11.64 -2.28 14.76
CA THR A 115 -13.08 -2.60 14.88
C THR A 115 -13.97 -1.49 14.32
N TYR A 116 -13.55 -0.22 14.39
CA TYR A 116 -14.31 0.87 13.79
C TYR A 116 -14.02 1.05 12.30
N LEU A 117 -12.78 0.86 11.87
CA LEU A 117 -12.39 1.06 10.46
C LEU A 117 -12.84 -0.11 9.56
N GLU A 118 -12.84 -1.32 10.11
CA GLU A 118 -13.24 -2.55 9.44
C GLU A 118 -14.04 -3.45 10.40
N PRO A 119 -15.31 -3.08 10.67
CA PRO A 119 -16.17 -3.85 11.57
C PRO A 119 -16.38 -5.29 11.09
N PRO A 120 -16.30 -6.28 12.00
CA PRO A 120 -16.53 -7.69 11.64
C PRO A 120 -17.94 -7.91 11.08
N GLY A 121 -18.05 -8.61 9.96
CA GLY A 121 -19.35 -8.92 9.34
C GLY A 121 -19.88 -7.87 8.37
N GLU A 122 -19.21 -6.71 8.26
CA GLU A 122 -19.52 -5.68 7.27
C GLU A 122 -18.45 -5.62 6.18
N ALA A 123 -18.81 -5.11 5.00
CA ALA A 123 -17.84 -4.88 3.94
C ALA A 123 -16.93 -3.70 4.34
N ALA A 124 -15.61 -3.96 4.38
CA ALA A 124 -14.62 -2.95 4.71
C ALA A 124 -14.73 -1.73 3.77
N THR A 125 -14.83 -0.53 4.35
CA THR A 125 -14.99 0.67 3.53
C THR A 125 -13.67 1.08 2.90
N GLN A 126 -13.68 1.30 1.58
CA GLN A 126 -12.52 1.74 0.80
C GLN A 126 -12.33 3.25 0.93
N ARG A 127 -11.77 3.71 2.05
CA ARG A 127 -11.62 5.14 2.39
C ARG A 127 -10.22 5.70 2.20
N PHE A 128 -9.23 4.82 1.95
CA PHE A 128 -7.82 5.17 2.03
C PHE A 128 -7.15 5.23 0.67
N SER A 129 -6.03 5.96 0.60
CA SER A 129 -5.30 6.25 -0.65
C SER A 129 -5.18 5.03 -1.57
N PRO A 130 -5.38 5.21 -2.88
CA PRO A 130 -5.35 4.12 -3.82
C PRO A 130 -3.94 3.53 -3.90
N ARG A 131 -3.87 2.23 -4.22
CA ARG A 131 -2.61 1.48 -4.25
C ARG A 131 -1.56 2.14 -5.16
N ARG A 132 -1.99 2.69 -6.29
CA ARG A 132 -1.09 3.38 -7.22
C ARG A 132 -0.36 4.57 -6.58
N ALA A 133 -1.05 5.36 -5.76
CA ALA A 133 -0.45 6.51 -5.09
C ALA A 133 0.65 6.10 -4.11
N LEU A 134 0.44 4.99 -3.39
CA LEU A 134 1.44 4.42 -2.49
C LEU A 134 2.66 3.91 -3.27
N GLU A 135 2.44 3.16 -4.36
CA GLU A 135 3.51 2.62 -5.20
C GLU A 135 4.35 3.74 -5.84
N ASP A 136 3.73 4.79 -6.36
CA ASP A 136 4.43 5.93 -6.97
C ASP A 136 5.31 6.65 -5.93
N LEU A 137 4.85 6.79 -4.69
CA LEU A 137 5.64 7.38 -3.60
C LEU A 137 6.76 6.46 -3.10
N GLY A 138 6.51 5.15 -3.01
CA GLY A 138 7.53 4.17 -2.65
C GLY A 138 8.68 4.09 -3.64
N GLN A 139 8.38 4.21 -4.94
CA GLN A 139 9.41 4.29 -5.99
C GLN A 139 10.32 5.52 -5.84
N GLN A 140 9.82 6.59 -5.24
CA GLN A 140 10.60 7.81 -4.96
C GLN A 140 11.39 7.71 -3.65
N SER A 141 11.10 6.73 -2.82
CA SER A 141 11.83 6.48 -1.57
C SER A 141 13.28 6.09 -1.90
N LYS A 142 14.20 6.67 -1.14
CA LYS A 142 15.65 6.46 -1.29
C LYS A 142 16.23 5.97 0.04
N PRO A 143 17.37 5.27 0.03
CA PRO A 143 18.08 4.95 1.26
C PRO A 143 18.34 6.22 2.08
N ILE A 144 18.13 6.13 3.40
CA ILE A 144 18.30 7.27 4.31
C ILE A 144 19.79 7.48 4.55
N SER A 145 20.36 8.50 3.94
CA SER A 145 21.79 8.85 4.11
C SER A 145 22.00 10.01 5.09
N ASN A 146 21.07 10.95 5.18
CA ASN A 146 21.21 12.16 5.99
C ASN A 146 19.88 12.56 6.66
N GLN A 147 19.94 13.60 7.50
CA GLN A 147 18.75 14.13 8.18
C GLN A 147 17.64 14.55 7.22
N GLN A 148 17.96 15.17 6.08
CA GLN A 148 16.95 15.61 5.10
C GLN A 148 16.22 14.41 4.48
N ASP A 149 16.93 13.31 4.20
CA ASP A 149 16.33 12.08 3.70
C ASP A 149 15.38 11.49 4.75
N LEU A 150 15.79 11.48 6.03
CA LEU A 150 14.94 11.03 7.14
C LEU A 150 13.69 11.88 7.30
N GLU A 151 13.82 13.21 7.29
CA GLU A 151 12.69 14.14 7.39
C GLU A 151 11.72 13.99 6.22
N SER A 152 12.25 13.75 5.02
CA SER A 152 11.44 13.50 3.83
C SER A 152 10.68 12.18 3.95
N TYR A 153 11.34 11.11 4.42
CA TYR A 153 10.69 9.83 4.67
C TYR A 153 9.60 9.95 5.76
N GLU A 154 9.92 10.55 6.90
CA GLU A 154 8.96 10.79 8.00
C GLU A 154 7.73 11.56 7.50
N GLY A 155 7.93 12.64 6.74
CA GLY A 155 6.83 13.48 6.27
C GLY A 155 5.96 12.81 5.20
N PHE A 156 6.57 12.32 4.12
CA PHE A 156 5.83 11.81 2.96
C PHE A 156 5.35 10.37 3.14
N CYS A 157 6.15 9.51 3.77
CA CYS A 157 5.86 8.08 3.85
C CYS A 157 5.10 7.70 5.13
N VAL A 158 5.16 8.52 6.19
CA VAL A 158 4.54 8.18 7.48
C VAL A 158 3.50 9.21 7.91
N GLU A 159 3.92 10.46 8.14
CA GLU A 159 3.09 11.51 8.74
C GLU A 159 1.83 11.76 7.93
N SER A 160 1.94 11.91 6.60
CA SER A 160 0.78 12.18 5.74
C SER A 160 -0.33 11.15 5.91
N TYR A 161 0.04 9.87 5.97
CA TYR A 161 -0.92 8.77 6.00
C TYR A 161 -1.47 8.49 7.39
N VAL A 162 -0.67 8.73 8.43
CA VAL A 162 -1.18 8.75 9.81
C VAL A 162 -2.23 9.85 9.94
N ARG A 163 -1.97 11.04 9.37
CA ARG A 163 -2.92 12.15 9.36
C ARG A 163 -4.20 11.79 8.62
N ASP A 164 -4.09 11.20 7.43
CA ASP A 164 -5.24 10.76 6.64
C ASP A 164 -6.03 9.68 7.40
N THR A 165 -5.35 8.76 8.07
CA THR A 165 -5.99 7.72 8.88
C THR A 165 -6.76 8.31 10.05
N ILE A 166 -6.15 9.24 10.79
CA ILE A 166 -6.83 9.94 11.87
C ILE A 166 -8.02 10.74 11.34
N ALA A 167 -7.89 11.40 10.18
CA ALA A 167 -9.00 12.13 9.57
C ALA A 167 -10.17 11.21 9.21
N GLN A 168 -9.90 10.07 8.55
CA GLN A 168 -10.92 9.08 8.24
C GLN A 168 -11.57 8.47 9.50
N PHE A 169 -10.76 8.24 10.52
CA PHE A 169 -11.22 7.72 11.80
C PHE A 169 -12.10 8.73 12.55
N CYS A 170 -11.75 10.02 12.48
CA CYS A 170 -12.58 11.10 12.98
C CYS A 170 -13.96 11.09 12.30
N GLU A 171 -14.10 10.80 11.01
CA GLU A 171 -15.43 10.77 10.38
C GLU A 171 -16.42 9.74 10.98
N ILE A 172 -15.97 8.87 11.89
CA ILE A 172 -16.82 7.91 12.62
C ILE A 172 -17.23 8.51 13.97
N PRO A 173 -18.52 8.89 14.17
CA PRO A 173 -18.96 9.56 15.40
C PRO A 173 -18.72 8.74 16.68
N ALA A 174 -18.94 7.43 16.62
CA ALA A 174 -18.71 6.53 17.75
C ALA A 174 -17.22 6.46 18.14
N ALA A 175 -16.31 6.52 17.17
CA ALA A 175 -14.88 6.57 17.41
C ALA A 175 -14.44 7.90 18.02
N ARG A 176 -14.97 9.04 17.53
CA ARG A 176 -14.72 10.36 18.11
C ARG A 176 -15.07 10.40 19.60
N GLY A 177 -16.22 9.84 19.98
CA GLY A 177 -16.66 9.76 21.37
C GLY A 177 -15.72 8.93 22.25
N LYS A 178 -15.35 7.73 21.79
CA LYS A 178 -14.49 6.80 22.56
C LYS A 178 -13.06 7.32 22.75
N PHE A 179 -12.49 7.94 21.72
CA PHE A 179 -11.08 8.37 21.71
C PHE A 179 -10.89 9.86 21.97
N HIS A 180 -11.98 10.58 22.29
CA HIS A 180 -11.97 12.03 22.55
C HIS A 180 -11.27 12.84 21.44
N LEU A 181 -11.50 12.46 20.18
CA LEU A 181 -10.83 13.08 19.03
C LEU A 181 -11.54 14.37 18.63
N VAL A 182 -10.78 15.46 18.56
CA VAL A 182 -11.27 16.75 18.04
C VAL A 182 -11.08 16.83 16.52
N HIS A 183 -12.04 17.40 15.80
CA HIS A 183 -11.99 17.60 14.34
C HIS A 183 -10.79 18.49 13.90
N ARG A 184 -10.16 19.20 14.82
CA ARG A 184 -9.03 20.09 14.51
C ARG A 184 -7.81 19.27 14.08
N SER A 185 -7.31 19.57 12.88
CA SER A 185 -6.12 18.98 12.25
C SER A 185 -5.07 18.55 13.28
N TYR A 186 -4.83 17.25 13.42
CA TYR A 186 -3.69 16.74 14.16
C TYR A 186 -2.43 17.32 13.50
N ARG A 187 -1.79 18.30 14.15
CA ARG A 187 -0.43 18.73 13.81
C ARG A 187 0.50 17.73 14.48
N TYR A 188 1.21 16.95 13.68
CA TYR A 188 2.41 16.29 14.19
C TYR A 188 3.35 17.39 14.69
N PRO A 189 3.80 17.36 15.95
CA PRO A 189 4.77 18.34 16.43
C PRO A 189 6.08 18.10 15.68
N ARG A 190 6.31 18.86 14.59
CA ARG A 190 7.61 18.88 13.92
C ARG A 190 8.64 19.37 14.94
N LYS A 191 9.52 18.44 15.34
CA LYS A 191 10.72 18.59 16.20
C LYS A 191 11.02 20.05 16.59
N ARG A 192 10.24 20.61 17.53
CA ARG A 192 10.47 21.91 18.19
C ARG A 192 9.54 22.21 19.36
N THR A 193 8.50 21.41 19.60
CA THR A 193 7.64 21.61 20.76
C THR A 193 7.43 20.27 21.46
N VAL A 194 8.22 20.03 22.50
CA VAL A 194 7.87 19.06 23.52
C VAL A 194 6.79 19.73 24.38
N MET A 195 5.51 19.53 24.04
CA MET A 195 4.42 19.83 24.96
C MET A 195 4.21 18.57 25.79
N PHE A 196 4.79 18.51 26.99
CA PHE A 196 4.24 17.63 28.01
C PHE A 196 2.87 18.20 28.40
N PRO A 197 1.80 17.39 28.52
CA PRO A 197 0.59 17.85 29.16
C PRO A 197 0.93 18.17 30.62
N THR A 198 0.75 19.42 31.01
CA THR A 198 0.72 19.82 32.41
C THR A 198 -0.43 19.05 33.05
N LEU A 199 -0.11 18.00 33.80
CA LEU A 199 -1.05 17.44 34.76
C LEU A 199 -1.25 18.54 35.81
N GLU A 200 -2.36 19.28 35.70
CA GLU A 200 -2.85 20.09 36.82
C GLU A 200 -3.12 19.12 37.97
N ALA A 201 -2.19 19.10 38.92
CA ALA A 201 -2.45 18.56 40.23
C ALA A 201 -3.54 19.42 40.87
N LYS A 202 -4.77 18.91 40.89
CA LYS A 202 -5.80 19.41 41.80
C LYS A 202 -5.31 19.11 43.22
N ALA A 203 -5.06 20.17 43.97
CA ALA A 203 -4.92 20.15 45.43
C ALA A 203 -6.24 19.78 46.10
#